data_AF-A0A8J7XXK3-F1
#
_entry.id   AF-A0A8J7XXK3-F1
#
_cell.length_a   1.000
_cell.length_b   1.000
_cell.length_c   1.000
_cell.angle_alpha   90.00
_cell.angle_beta   90.00
_cell.angle_gamma   90.00
#
_symmetry.space_group_name_H-M   'P 1'
#
loop_
_entity.id
_entity.type
_entity.pdbx_description
1 polymer ?
#
loop_
_entity_poly.entity_id
_entity_poly.type
_entity_poly.pdbx_seq_one_letter_code
_entity_poly.pdbx_strand_id
1 'polypeptide(L)'
;MLTDMGCRTGAARWLTRYAAWLADNNIRNSKESACAKYFASDAAMQNTVDCVQTMGGYGYMQEYPAKKLMRDAKLLQIYEGTNQIQRLVASGIVLKENPPDKDTGFKFEYEGKDAPQM
;
A
#
# COMPACT_ATOMS: atom_id res chain seq x y z
N MET A 1 -11.06 4.94 13.05
CA MET A 1 -11.13 5.73 11.79
C MET A 1 -10.11 6.85 11.77
N LEU A 2 -10.23 7.90 12.60
CA LEU A 2 -9.29 9.05 12.53
C LEU A 2 -7.83 8.66 12.84
N THR A 3 -7.62 7.85 13.89
CA THR A 3 -6.29 7.33 14.25
C THR A 3 -5.69 6.51 13.12
N ASP A 4 -6.48 5.62 12.50
CA ASP A 4 -6.03 4.78 11.38
C ASP A 4 -5.61 5.64 10.18
N MET A 5 -6.38 6.68 9.85
CA MET A 5 -6.04 7.63 8.79
C MET A 5 -4.72 8.36 9.09
N GLY A 6 -4.52 8.76 10.35
CA GLY A 6 -3.28 9.37 10.83
C GLY A 6 -2.08 8.43 10.67
N CYS A 7 -2.22 7.17 11.11
CA CYS A 7 -1.20 6.14 10.97
C CYS A 7 -0.83 5.88 9.51
N ARG A 8 -1.80 5.72 8.61
CA ARG A 8 -1.56 5.53 7.17
C ARG A 8 -0.83 6.73 6.56
N THR A 9 -1.23 7.95 6.93
CA THR A 9 -0.58 9.19 6.45
C THR A 9 0.86 9.28 6.95
N GLY A 10 1.10 8.95 8.22
CA GLY A 10 2.43 8.92 8.80
C GLY A 10 3.34 7.90 8.10
N ALA A 11 2.85 6.68 7.90
CA ALA A 11 3.57 5.63 7.19
C ALA A 11 3.88 6.02 5.74
N ALA A 12 2.90 6.55 5.01
CA ALA A 12 3.10 7.02 3.64
C ALA A 12 4.17 8.12 3.56
N ARG A 13 4.11 9.10 4.47
CA ARG A 13 5.11 10.18 4.56
C ARG A 13 6.52 9.64 4.82
N TRP A 14 6.65 8.66 5.72
CA TRP A 14 7.93 8.02 6.02
C TRP A 14 8.50 7.30 4.81
N LEU A 15 7.69 6.48 4.12
CA LEU A 15 8.12 5.76 2.92
C LEU A 15 8.58 6.73 1.81
N THR A 16 7.80 7.78 1.54
CA THR A 16 8.15 8.79 0.53
C THR A 16 9.45 9.51 0.87
N ARG A 17 9.61 9.96 2.13
CA ARG A 17 10.82 10.66 2.56
C ARG A 17 12.05 9.76 2.56
N TYR A 18 11.89 8.49 2.93
CA TYR A 18 12.98 7.51 2.89
C TYR A 18 13.44 7.24 1.46
N ALA A 19 12.49 7.03 0.53
CA ALA A 19 12.80 6.86 -0.88
C ALA A 19 13.51 8.10 -1.48
N ALA A 20 13.06 9.31 -1.11
CA ALA A 20 13.70 10.55 -1.52
C ALA A 20 15.12 10.68 -0.94
N TRP A 21 15.31 10.41 0.36
CA TRP A 21 16.62 10.44 1.01
C TRP A 21 17.61 9.48 0.34
N LEU A 22 17.18 8.26 -0.04
CA LEU A 22 18.04 7.33 -0.78
C LEU A 22 18.47 7.91 -2.14
N ALA A 23 17.54 8.55 -2.87
CA ALA A 23 17.86 9.20 -4.14
C ALA A 23 18.88 10.33 -3.96
N ASP A 24 18.68 11.18 -2.93
CA ASP A 24 19.59 12.29 -2.63
C ASP A 24 21.01 11.81 -2.30
N ASN A 25 21.15 10.60 -1.74
CA ASN A 25 22.43 9.97 -1.44
C ASN A 25 22.99 9.11 -2.58
N ASN A 26 22.40 9.16 -3.79
CA ASN A 26 22.76 8.32 -4.93
C ASN A 26 22.71 6.80 -4.64
N ILE A 27 21.87 6.39 -3.69
CA ILE A 27 21.62 4.98 -3.39
C ILE A 27 20.46 4.52 -4.26
N ARG A 28 20.62 3.34 -4.90
CA ARG A 28 19.56 2.76 -5.73
C ARG A 28 18.30 2.53 -4.88
N ASN A 29 17.20 3.16 -5.26
CA ASN A 29 15.96 3.20 -4.48
C ASN A 29 14.73 2.68 -5.26
N SER A 30 14.93 1.88 -6.31
CA SER A 30 13.85 1.47 -7.21
C SER A 30 12.72 0.72 -6.48
N LYS A 31 13.07 -0.07 -5.46
CA LYS A 31 12.11 -0.81 -4.62
C LYS A 31 11.36 0.14 -3.69
N GLU A 32 12.08 1.02 -3.01
CA GLU A 32 11.56 1.96 -2.02
C GLU A 32 10.65 3.00 -2.67
N SER A 33 11.02 3.49 -3.86
CA SER A 33 10.21 4.40 -4.66
C SER A 33 8.89 3.75 -5.10
N ALA A 34 8.95 2.50 -5.61
CA ALA A 34 7.75 1.75 -5.98
C ALA A 34 6.84 1.51 -4.76
N CYS A 35 7.43 1.10 -3.63
CA CYS A 35 6.72 0.91 -2.36
C CYS A 35 6.06 2.19 -1.86
N ALA A 36 6.78 3.31 -1.88
CA ALA A 36 6.26 4.60 -1.47
C ALA A 36 5.07 5.02 -2.35
N LYS A 37 5.19 4.88 -3.67
CA LYS A 37 4.14 5.28 -4.63
C LYS A 37 2.85 4.52 -4.40
N TYR A 38 2.88 3.18 -4.44
CA TYR A 38 1.63 2.40 -4.34
C TYR A 38 1.03 2.51 -2.94
N PHE A 39 1.85 2.56 -1.88
CA PHE A 39 1.34 2.65 -0.52
C PHE A 39 0.70 4.01 -0.25
N ALA A 40 1.33 5.09 -0.69
CA ALA A 40 0.80 6.44 -0.51
C ALA A 40 -0.53 6.64 -1.24
N SER A 41 -0.68 6.11 -2.47
CA SER A 41 -1.92 6.22 -3.22
C SER A 41 -3.03 5.32 -2.65
N ASP A 42 -2.73 4.10 -2.20
CA ASP A 42 -3.70 3.23 -1.49
C ASP A 42 -4.15 3.86 -0.17
N ALA A 43 -3.21 4.43 0.60
CA ALA A 43 -3.49 5.15 1.84
C ALA A 43 -4.38 6.39 1.60
N ALA A 44 -4.07 7.19 0.57
CA ALA A 44 -4.88 8.35 0.21
C ALA A 44 -6.31 7.96 -0.18
N MET A 45 -6.47 6.92 -1.01
CA MET A 45 -7.77 6.40 -1.40
C MET A 45 -8.57 5.96 -0.16
N GLN A 46 -7.98 5.13 0.71
CA GLN A 46 -8.68 4.67 1.90
C GLN A 46 -9.04 5.82 2.85
N ASN A 47 -8.12 6.76 3.06
CA ASN A 47 -8.37 7.92 3.93
C ASN A 47 -9.50 8.82 3.40
N THR A 48 -9.59 9.00 2.08
CA THR A 48 -10.68 9.79 1.48
C THR A 48 -12.03 9.08 1.57
N VAL A 49 -12.08 7.75 1.44
CA VAL A 49 -13.29 6.95 1.68
C VAL A 49 -13.72 7.05 3.14
N ASP A 50 -12.79 6.87 4.09
CA ASP A 50 -13.06 6.96 5.53
C ASP A 50 -13.53 8.38 5.91
N CYS A 51 -13.00 9.41 5.25
CA CYS A 51 -13.44 10.80 5.42
C CYS A 51 -14.90 11.01 4.97
N VAL A 52 -15.26 10.53 3.77
CA VAL A 52 -16.65 10.59 3.28
C VAL A 52 -17.59 9.86 4.23
N GLN A 53 -17.21 8.66 4.70
CA GLN A 53 -18.00 7.88 5.65
C GLN A 53 -18.20 8.61 6.99
N THR A 54 -17.16 9.27 7.49
CA THR A 54 -17.22 10.04 8.75
C THR A 54 -18.16 11.25 8.64
N MET A 55 -18.24 11.88 7.46
CA MET A 55 -19.13 13.01 7.19
C MET A 55 -20.57 12.60 6.83
N GLY A 56 -20.85 11.31 6.64
CA GLY A 56 -22.15 10.83 6.19
C GLY A 56 -22.57 11.45 4.85
N GLY A 57 -23.85 11.80 4.71
CA GLY A 57 -24.40 12.39 3.48
C GLY A 57 -23.67 13.68 3.03
N TYR A 58 -23.20 14.50 3.96
CA TYR A 58 -22.45 15.72 3.66
C TYR A 58 -21.12 15.44 2.95
N GLY A 59 -20.48 14.29 3.23
CA GLY A 59 -19.25 13.89 2.56
C GLY A 59 -19.41 13.68 1.05
N TYR A 60 -20.64 13.45 0.58
CA TYR A 60 -20.98 13.23 -0.82
C TYR A 60 -21.63 14.46 -1.50
N MET A 61 -21.90 15.54 -0.75
CA MET A 61 -22.43 16.79 -1.30
C MET A 61 -21.37 17.59 -2.07
N GLN A 62 -21.79 18.41 -3.04
CA GLN A 62 -20.85 19.22 -3.84
C GLN A 62 -20.20 20.35 -3.04
N GLU A 63 -20.87 20.82 -2.00
CA GLU A 63 -20.40 21.93 -1.16
C GLU A 63 -19.16 21.56 -0.33
N TYR A 64 -18.98 20.27 -0.01
CA TYR A 64 -17.86 19.79 0.78
C TYR A 64 -16.77 19.13 -0.09
N PRO A 65 -15.48 19.34 0.23
CA PRO A 65 -14.38 18.88 -0.62
C PRO A 65 -14.16 17.35 -0.60
N ALA A 66 -14.75 16.62 0.36
CA ALA A 66 -14.45 15.22 0.62
C ALA A 66 -14.61 14.33 -0.62
N LYS A 67 -15.72 14.45 -1.37
CA LYS A 67 -15.90 13.64 -2.60
C LYS A 67 -14.97 14.01 -3.74
N LYS A 68 -14.55 15.28 -3.82
CA LYS A 68 -13.57 15.71 -4.83
C LYS A 68 -12.23 15.04 -4.53
N LEU A 69 -11.78 15.12 -3.28
CA LEU A 69 -10.56 14.47 -2.82
C LEU A 69 -10.59 12.95 -3.05
N MET A 70 -11.73 12.31 -2.82
CA MET A 70 -11.91 10.87 -3.09
C MET A 70 -11.72 10.53 -4.58
N ARG A 71 -12.28 11.34 -5.48
CA ARG A 71 -12.09 11.16 -6.93
C ARG A 71 -10.64 11.41 -7.34
N ASP A 72 -10.01 12.46 -6.81
CA ASP A 72 -8.64 12.83 -7.11
C ASP A 72 -7.66 11.75 -6.61
N ALA A 73 -7.89 11.20 -5.41
CA ALA A 73 -7.09 10.12 -4.86
C ALA A 73 -7.10 8.86 -5.73
N LYS A 74 -8.22 8.58 -6.42
CA LYS A 74 -8.32 7.43 -7.32
C LYS A 74 -7.35 7.52 -8.50
N LEU A 75 -7.13 8.72 -9.03
CA LEU A 75 -6.22 8.95 -10.14
C LEU A 75 -4.78 8.56 -9.80
N LEU A 76 -4.36 8.79 -8.56
CA LEU A 76 -3.02 8.45 -8.06
C LEU A 76 -2.73 6.93 -8.09
N GLN A 77 -3.76 6.09 -8.08
CA GLN A 77 -3.59 4.65 -8.21
C GLN A 77 -3.31 4.20 -9.66
N ILE A 78 -3.52 5.08 -10.65
CA ILE A 78 -3.52 4.76 -12.08
C ILE A 78 -2.32 5.39 -12.80
N TYR A 79 -2.08 6.69 -12.56
CA TYR A 79 -1.03 7.45 -13.24
C TYR A 79 0.37 7.16 -12.66
N GLU A 80 1.43 7.44 -13.42
CA GLU A 80 2.85 7.11 -13.10
C GLU A 80 3.06 5.63 -12.73
N GLY A 81 2.43 4.75 -13.51
CA GLY A 81 2.39 3.31 -13.27
C GLY A 81 1.31 2.92 -12.26
N THR A 82 0.45 1.99 -12.64
CA THR A 82 -0.64 1.54 -11.76
C THR A 82 -0.09 0.89 -10.49
N ASN A 83 -0.88 0.89 -9.41
CA ASN A 83 -0.46 0.26 -8.16
C ASN A 83 -0.10 -1.22 -8.33
N GLN A 84 -0.74 -1.94 -9.26
CA GLN A 84 -0.42 -3.32 -9.59
C GLN A 84 0.96 -3.45 -10.24
N ILE A 85 1.30 -2.55 -11.16
CA ILE A 85 2.63 -2.51 -11.79
C ILE A 85 3.70 -2.16 -10.76
N GLN A 86 3.45 -1.20 -9.87
CA GLN A 86 4.38 -0.83 -8.81
C GLN A 86 4.64 -2.00 -7.85
N ARG A 87 3.60 -2.74 -7.47
CA ARG A 87 3.74 -3.98 -6.71
C ARG A 87 4.55 -5.03 -7.45
N LEU A 88 4.32 -5.21 -8.75
CA LEU A 88 5.10 -6.15 -9.58
C LEU A 88 6.59 -5.80 -9.61
N VAL A 89 6.93 -4.51 -9.81
CA VAL A 89 8.31 -4.02 -9.80
C VAL A 89 8.97 -4.26 -8.43
N ALA A 90 8.29 -3.90 -7.34
CA ALA A 90 8.79 -4.12 -6.00
C ALA A 90 9.00 -5.62 -5.71
N SER A 91 8.02 -6.47 -6.02
CA SER A 91 8.10 -7.93 -5.87
C SER A 91 9.29 -8.53 -6.64
N GLY A 92 9.53 -8.07 -7.86
CA GLY A 92 10.66 -8.52 -8.67
C GLY A 92 12.03 -8.19 -8.06
N ILE A 93 12.13 -7.12 -7.26
CA ILE A 93 13.36 -6.78 -6.53
C ILE A 93 13.44 -7.58 -5.23
N VAL A 94 12.35 -7.69 -4.48
CA VAL A 94 12.30 -8.48 -3.23
C VAL A 94 12.69 -9.93 -3.47
N LEU A 95 12.21 -10.56 -4.55
CA LEU A 95 12.57 -11.93 -4.91
C LEU A 95 14.05 -12.10 -5.29
N LYS A 96 14.72 -11.04 -5.74
CA LYS A 96 16.16 -11.07 -6.02
C LYS A 96 16.99 -10.89 -4.75
N GLU A 97 16.51 -10.07 -3.81
CA GLU A 97 17.14 -9.86 -2.50
C GLU A 97 16.97 -11.08 -1.59
N ASN A 98 15.76 -11.65 -1.57
CA ASN A 98 15.40 -12.84 -0.82
C ASN A 98 14.94 -13.91 -1.81
N PRO A 99 15.88 -14.62 -2.47
CA PRO A 99 15.50 -15.75 -3.30
C PRO A 99 14.73 -16.74 -2.43
N PRO A 100 13.63 -17.32 -2.94
CA PRO A 100 12.89 -18.35 -2.23
C PRO A 100 13.77 -19.60 -2.16
N ASP A 101 14.62 -19.68 -1.14
CA ASP A 101 15.23 -20.93 -0.75
C ASP A 101 14.08 -21.86 -0.31
N LYS A 102 13.97 -23.02 -0.97
CA LYS A 102 12.79 -23.88 -0.88
C LYS A 102 12.67 -24.63 0.45
N ASP A 103 13.66 -24.50 1.32
CA ASP A 103 13.64 -25.04 2.67
C ASP A 103 13.59 -23.90 3.68
N THR A 104 12.38 -23.45 4.04
CA THR A 104 12.17 -22.67 5.27
C THR A 104 12.47 -23.49 6.54
N GLY A 105 12.90 -24.75 6.39
CA GLY A 105 12.98 -25.73 7.47
C GLY A 105 11.62 -26.11 8.06
N PHE A 106 10.54 -25.48 7.61
CA PHE A 106 9.19 -25.69 8.10
C PHE A 106 8.57 -26.91 7.43
N LYS A 107 8.87 -28.09 7.98
CA LYS A 107 8.21 -29.35 7.62
C LYS A 107 6.97 -29.49 8.50
N PHE A 108 5.79 -29.35 7.90
CA PHE A 108 4.55 -29.68 8.58
C PHE A 108 4.28 -31.18 8.38
N GLU A 109 4.50 -31.98 9.43
CA GLU A 109 4.06 -33.38 9.44
C GLU A 109 2.56 -33.42 9.72
N TYR A 110 1.77 -33.71 8.67
CA TYR A 110 0.33 -33.89 8.80
C TYR A 110 0.03 -35.34 9.18
N GLU A 111 -0.34 -35.58 10.44
CA GLU A 111 -0.68 -36.93 10.95
C GLU A 111 -2.03 -37.49 10.45
N GLY A 112 -2.76 -36.79 9.58
CA GLY A 112 -4.00 -37.30 8.99
C GLY A 112 -5.18 -37.50 9.96
N LYS A 113 -5.07 -37.09 11.22
CA LYS A 113 -6.12 -37.31 12.25
C LYS A 113 -7.24 -36.26 12.25
N ASP A 114 -6.99 -35.07 11.69
CA ASP A 114 -7.95 -33.94 11.69
C ASP A 114 -8.55 -33.63 10.31
N ALA A 115 -8.53 -34.60 9.38
CA ALA A 115 -9.23 -34.43 8.11
C ALA A 115 -10.75 -34.43 8.38
N PRO A 116 -11.51 -33.39 7.97
CA PRO A 116 -12.96 -33.45 8.03
C PRO A 116 -13.43 -34.62 7.15
N GLN A 117 -14.00 -35.65 7.76
CA GLN A 117 -14.64 -36.75 7.03
C GLN A 117 -15.87 -36.16 6.33
N MET A 118 -15.92 -36.28 4.99
CA MET A 118 -17.12 -35.95 4.21
C MET A 118 -18.21 -36.98 4.43
#